data_AF-A0A2A9KC24-F1
#
_entry.id   AF-A0A2A9KC24-F1
#
_cell.length_a   1.000
_cell.length_b   1.000
_cell.length_c   1.000
_cell.angle_alpha   90.00
_cell.angle_beta   90.00
_cell.angle_gamma   90.00
#
_symmetry.space_group_name_H-M   'P 1'
#
loop_
_entity.id
_entity.type
_entity.pdbx_description
1 polymer ?
#
loop_
_entity_poly.entity_id
_entity_poly.type
_entity_poly.pdbx_seq_one_letter_code
_entity_poly.pdbx_strand_id
1 'polypeptide(L)'
;MELFRLSIVYLHLIACCVAIGLVLTSDIAMVKQLIKGDTAEKQETEQLNSLKKTVTLALVALWITGIAIVWLDVSVKGFAAYFSNPKMQAKLTIVALLTLNGFVLHSAVMPAMEKAGSLLQMAFNQRMLAIFAGAVSAVSWFYAAMLGVGRPLAWKYSIVQLLAAYPALIVTGFIAMVTLTVWSKYRSDLDFSQFAEAHSRTMK
;
A
#
# COMPACT_ATOMS: atom_id res chain seq x y z
N MET A 1 12.91 -33.09 2.70
CA MET A 1 13.11 -31.64 2.42
C MET A 1 11.85 -30.93 1.92
N GLU A 2 10.94 -31.62 1.24
CA GLU A 2 9.74 -30.99 0.66
C GLU A 2 8.75 -30.45 1.70
N LEU A 3 8.50 -31.18 2.81
CA LEU A 3 7.63 -30.72 3.90
C LEU A 3 8.14 -29.42 4.55
N PHE A 4 9.45 -29.33 4.78
CA PHE A 4 10.07 -28.12 5.35
C PHE A 4 9.91 -26.89 4.44
N ARG A 5 10.17 -27.08 3.13
CA ARG A 5 9.94 -26.05 2.12
C ARG A 5 8.47 -25.62 2.07
N LEU A 6 7.55 -26.58 2.12
CA LEU A 6 6.11 -26.31 2.13
C LEU A 6 5.70 -25.51 3.37
N SER A 7 6.22 -25.86 4.55
CA SER A 7 5.95 -25.12 5.79
C SER A 7 6.40 -23.65 5.70
N ILE A 8 7.59 -23.39 5.16
CA ILE A 8 8.09 -22.01 5.01
C ILE A 8 7.23 -21.23 4.01
N VAL A 9 6.87 -21.83 2.87
CA VAL A 9 5.97 -21.20 1.89
C VAL A 9 4.62 -20.91 2.52
N TYR A 10 4.08 -21.83 3.32
CA TYR A 10 2.81 -21.64 4.01
C TYR A 10 2.87 -20.49 5.02
N LEU A 11 3.92 -20.42 5.85
CA LEU A 11 4.15 -19.30 6.77
C LEU A 11 4.30 -17.96 6.03
N HIS A 12 5.01 -17.94 4.90
CA HIS A 12 5.14 -16.74 4.06
C HIS A 12 3.78 -16.28 3.53
N LEU A 13 2.91 -17.20 3.10
CA LEU A 13 1.57 -16.87 2.63
C LEU A 13 0.69 -16.31 3.76
N ILE A 14 0.74 -16.90 4.96
CA ILE A 14 0.01 -16.36 6.12
C ILE A 14 0.50 -14.94 6.43
N ALA A 15 1.82 -14.74 6.50
CA ALA A 15 2.40 -13.42 6.72
C ALA A 15 1.96 -12.43 5.64
N CYS A 16 1.86 -12.87 4.38
CA CYS A 16 1.39 -12.05 3.27
C CYS A 16 -0.08 -11.66 3.42
N CYS A 17 -0.94 -12.60 3.81
CA CYS A 17 -2.36 -12.34 4.04
C CYS A 17 -2.57 -11.34 5.19
N VAL A 18 -1.84 -11.52 6.29
CA VAL A 18 -1.88 -10.59 7.44
C VAL A 18 -1.41 -9.20 7.03
N ALA A 19 -0.29 -9.11 6.31
CA ALA A 19 0.25 -7.84 5.83
C ALA A 19 -0.75 -7.08 4.95
N ILE A 20 -1.35 -7.76 3.97
CA ILE A 20 -2.34 -7.17 3.06
C ILE A 20 -3.57 -6.72 3.85
N GLY A 21 -4.08 -7.52 4.78
CA GLY A 21 -5.23 -7.16 5.60
C GLY A 21 -5.00 -5.90 6.44
N LEU A 22 -3.80 -5.75 7.02
CA LEU A 22 -3.42 -4.56 7.80
C LEU A 22 -3.30 -3.31 6.93
N VAL A 23 -2.62 -3.43 5.78
CA VAL A 23 -2.46 -2.32 4.82
C VAL A 23 -3.83 -1.90 4.29
N LEU A 24 -4.68 -2.86 3.90
CA LEU A 24 -6.02 -2.57 3.39
C LEU A 24 -6.90 -1.90 4.45
N THR A 25 -6.81 -2.33 5.71
CA THR A 25 -7.55 -1.69 6.82
C THR A 25 -7.12 -0.23 6.97
N SER A 26 -5.82 0.05 6.85
CA SER A 26 -5.28 1.41 6.88
C SER A 26 -5.77 2.25 5.69
N ASP A 27 -5.74 1.71 4.48
CA ASP A 27 -6.19 2.40 3.28
C ASP A 27 -7.69 2.71 3.33
N ILE A 28 -8.51 1.75 3.81
CA ILE A 28 -9.95 1.95 4.00
C ILE A 28 -10.23 3.00 5.06
N ALA A 29 -9.49 2.99 6.18
CA ALA A 29 -9.65 4.01 7.22
C ALA A 29 -9.40 5.41 6.68
N MET A 30 -8.33 5.59 5.89
CA MET A 30 -8.00 6.84 5.22
C MET A 30 -9.11 7.28 4.26
N VAL A 31 -9.59 6.38 3.39
CA VAL A 31 -10.67 6.68 2.44
C VAL A 31 -11.98 7.01 3.17
N LYS A 32 -12.28 6.33 4.28
CA LYS A 32 -13.47 6.60 5.09
C LYS A 32 -13.41 7.99 5.73
N GLN A 33 -12.23 8.42 6.21
CA GLN A 33 -12.02 9.78 6.70
C GLN A 33 -12.22 10.82 5.59
N LEU A 34 -11.74 10.54 4.37
CA LEU A 34 -12.00 11.40 3.20
C LEU A 34 -13.50 11.51 2.90
N ILE A 35 -14.26 10.41 2.95
CA ILE A 35 -15.69 10.42 2.59
C ILE A 35 -16.56 11.06 3.68
N LYS A 36 -16.27 10.83 4.96
CA LYS A 36 -17.10 11.33 6.07
C LYS A 36 -16.86 12.81 6.42
N GLY A 37 -15.75 13.40 5.98
CA GLY A 37 -15.37 14.75 6.39
C GLY A 37 -14.82 14.78 7.82
N ASP A 38 -14.12 15.87 8.15
CA ASP A 38 -13.26 16.05 9.34
C ASP A 38 -13.99 16.13 10.69
N THR A 39 -15.20 15.58 10.80
CA THR A 39 -15.98 15.50 12.04
C THR A 39 -15.68 14.26 12.87
N ALA A 40 -14.93 13.30 12.33
CA ALA A 40 -14.44 12.16 13.09
C ALA A 40 -13.17 12.56 13.86
N GLU A 41 -13.42 13.10 15.06
CA GLU A 41 -12.76 12.78 16.33
C GLU A 41 -11.30 12.32 16.22
N LYS A 42 -10.39 13.07 16.86
CA LYS A 42 -9.01 12.72 17.24
C LYS A 42 -8.72 11.21 17.25
N GLN A 43 -8.63 10.60 16.07
CA GLN A 43 -8.52 9.16 15.96
C GLN A 43 -7.05 8.84 16.18
N GLU A 44 -6.74 8.72 17.48
CA GLU A 44 -5.56 8.16 18.11
C GLU A 44 -4.35 8.10 17.19
N THR A 45 -3.48 9.11 17.34
CA THR A 45 -2.06 9.00 16.99
C THR A 45 -1.43 7.68 17.46
N GLU A 46 -1.97 7.05 18.51
CA GLU A 46 -1.61 5.71 18.98
C GLU A 46 -2.04 4.56 18.04
N GLN A 47 -3.22 4.62 17.40
CA GLN A 47 -3.67 3.63 16.42
C GLN A 47 -2.83 3.69 15.13
N LEU A 48 -2.53 4.90 14.65
CA LEU A 48 -1.67 5.08 13.48
C LEU A 48 -0.26 4.54 13.74
N ASN A 49 0.31 4.80 14.92
CA ASN A 49 1.64 4.29 15.28
C ASN A 49 1.68 2.76 15.47
N SER A 50 0.61 2.17 15.99
CA SER A 50 0.48 0.72 16.14
C SER A 50 0.33 0.00 14.79
N LEU A 51 -0.44 0.57 13.85
CA LEU A 51 -0.59 0.04 12.49
C LEU A 51 0.73 0.10 11.72
N LYS A 52 1.47 1.21 11.80
CA LYS A 52 2.78 1.38 11.14
C LYS A 52 3.81 0.35 11.61
N LYS A 53 3.92 0.14 12.93
CA LYS A 53 4.81 -0.88 13.50
C LYS A 53 4.43 -2.27 13.00
N THR A 54 3.14 -2.58 12.95
CA THR A 54 2.66 -3.88 12.51
C THR A 54 2.91 -4.12 11.01
N VAL A 55 2.70 -3.12 10.14
CA VAL A 55 3.02 -3.23 8.70
C VAL A 55 4.52 -3.39 8.46
N THR A 56 5.35 -2.64 9.19
CA THR A 56 6.82 -2.78 9.10
C THR A 56 7.29 -4.15 9.56
N LEU A 57 6.73 -4.66 10.67
CA LEU A 57 7.03 -6.00 11.17
C LEU A 57 6.60 -7.08 10.17
N ALA A 58 5.43 -6.93 9.55
CA ALA A 58 4.95 -7.86 8.54
C ALA A 58 5.84 -7.86 7.29
N LEU A 59 6.33 -6.68 6.87
CA LEU A 59 7.28 -6.56 5.76
C LEU A 59 8.62 -7.24 6.08
N VAL A 60 9.13 -7.08 7.31
CA VAL A 60 10.35 -7.77 7.78
C VAL A 60 10.15 -9.29 7.79
N ALA A 61 9.02 -9.77 8.31
CA ALA A 61 8.70 -11.20 8.31
C ALA A 61 8.63 -11.78 6.88
N LEU A 62 8.07 -11.02 5.94
CA LEU A 62 8.01 -11.40 4.53
C LEU A 62 9.38 -11.43 3.86
N TRP A 63 10.27 -10.50 4.19
CA TRP A 63 11.66 -10.53 3.73
C TRP A 63 12.41 -11.75 4.25
N ILE A 64 12.34 -12.03 5.56
CA ILE A 64 13.00 -13.18 6.19
C ILE A 64 12.52 -14.48 5.56
N THR A 65 11.20 -14.68 5.50
CA THR A 65 10.60 -15.88 4.91
C THR A 65 10.84 -15.97 3.40
N GLY A 66 10.83 -14.84 2.69
CA GLY A 66 11.13 -14.77 1.27
C GLY A 66 12.57 -15.16 0.94
N ILE A 67 13.55 -14.64 1.68
CA ILE A 67 14.97 -15.00 1.56
C ILE A 67 15.16 -16.49 1.85
N ALA A 68 14.50 -17.02 2.89
CA ALA A 68 14.55 -18.45 3.20
C ALA A 68 14.03 -19.32 2.05
N ILE A 69 12.93 -18.92 1.39
CA ILE A 69 12.41 -19.62 0.20
C ILE A 69 13.41 -19.57 -0.97
N VAL A 70 13.96 -18.39 -1.25
CA VAL A 70 14.95 -18.21 -2.32
C VAL A 70 16.18 -19.07 -2.06
N TRP A 71 16.69 -19.09 -0.83
CA TRP A 71 17.86 -19.89 -0.45
C TRP A 71 17.61 -21.39 -0.66
N LEU A 72 16.45 -21.90 -0.23
CA LEU A 72 16.07 -23.30 -0.41
C LEU A 72 15.84 -23.66 -1.88
N ASP A 73 15.26 -22.77 -2.67
CA ASP A 73 15.04 -23.04 -4.09
C ASP A 73 16.34 -22.99 -4.90
N VAL A 74 17.25 -22.07 -4.56
CA VAL A 74 18.58 -21.97 -5.17
C VAL A 74 19.43 -23.19 -4.88
N SER A 75 19.38 -23.73 -3.65
CA SER A 75 20.16 -24.93 -3.30
C SER A 75 19.70 -26.19 -4.04
N VAL A 76 18.42 -26.25 -4.44
CA VAL A 76 17.85 -27.38 -5.18
C VAL A 76 17.97 -27.21 -6.70
N LYS A 77 17.73 -26.02 -7.23
CA LYS A 77 17.66 -25.76 -8.69
C LYS A 77 18.92 -25.14 -9.28
N GLY A 78 19.84 -24.66 -8.46
CA GLY A 78 21.01 -23.89 -8.86
C GLY A 78 20.69 -22.39 -9.04
N PHE A 79 21.68 -21.55 -8.73
CA PHE A 79 21.55 -20.10 -8.71
C PHE A 79 21.12 -19.52 -10.06
N ALA A 80 21.79 -19.91 -11.15
CA ALA A 80 21.53 -19.37 -12.49
C ALA A 80 20.12 -19.71 -13.02
N ALA A 81 19.66 -20.95 -12.82
CA ALA A 81 18.36 -21.41 -13.31
C ALA A 81 17.18 -20.86 -12.48
N TYR A 82 17.40 -20.54 -11.21
CA TYR A 82 16.37 -19.91 -10.38
C TYR A 82 16.21 -18.43 -10.69
N PHE A 83 17.35 -17.70 -10.79
CA PHE A 83 17.33 -16.27 -11.07
C PHE A 83 16.93 -15.94 -12.51
N SER A 84 17.06 -16.86 -13.47
CA SER A 84 16.59 -16.64 -14.84
C SER A 84 15.06 -16.56 -14.97
N ASN A 85 14.32 -16.94 -13.92
CA ASN A 85 12.87 -16.93 -13.93
C ASN A 85 12.31 -15.49 -13.92
N PRO A 86 11.64 -15.02 -14.99
CA PRO A 86 11.15 -13.65 -15.10
C PRO A 86 10.16 -13.27 -13.99
N LYS A 87 9.37 -14.24 -13.52
CA LYS A 87 8.40 -14.03 -12.44
C LYS A 87 9.09 -13.78 -11.11
N MET A 88 10.18 -14.50 -10.82
CA MET A 88 10.94 -14.32 -9.58
C MET A 88 11.60 -12.93 -9.56
N GLN A 89 12.20 -12.52 -10.68
CA GLN A 89 12.78 -11.18 -10.84
C GLN A 89 11.73 -10.07 -10.66
N ALA A 90 10.56 -10.23 -11.27
CA ALA A 90 9.45 -9.28 -11.11
C ALA A 90 8.98 -9.17 -9.65
N LYS A 91 8.81 -10.30 -8.95
CA LYS A 91 8.41 -10.30 -7.54
C LYS A 91 9.44 -9.59 -6.67
N LEU A 92 10.74 -9.90 -6.82
CA LEU A 92 11.80 -9.24 -6.05
C LEU A 92 11.87 -7.75 -6.33
N THR A 93 11.73 -7.34 -7.59
CA THR A 93 11.70 -5.93 -7.98
C THR A 93 10.57 -5.18 -7.29
N ILE A 94 9.36 -5.75 -7.28
CA ILE A 94 8.20 -5.11 -6.66
C ILE A 94 8.34 -5.05 -5.13
N VAL A 95 8.85 -6.11 -4.49
CA VAL A 95 9.09 -6.11 -3.04
C VAL A 95 10.19 -5.10 -2.66
N ALA A 96 11.22 -4.93 -3.49
CA ALA A 96 12.23 -3.89 -3.29
C ALA A 96 11.63 -2.49 -3.43
N LEU A 97 10.84 -2.24 -4.48
CA LEU A 97 10.12 -0.97 -4.67
C LEU A 97 9.15 -0.69 -3.52
N LEU A 98 8.44 -1.70 -3.03
CA LEU A 98 7.56 -1.60 -1.87
C LEU A 98 8.33 -1.19 -0.61
N THR A 99 9.54 -1.73 -0.43
CA THR A 99 10.40 -1.39 0.71
C THR A 99 10.88 0.05 0.63
N LEU A 100 11.31 0.50 -0.56
CA LEU A 100 11.69 1.91 -0.80
C LEU A 100 10.50 2.85 -0.59
N ASN A 101 9.32 2.49 -1.09
CA ASN A 101 8.09 3.27 -0.89
C ASN A 101 7.67 3.30 0.60
N GLY A 102 7.86 2.21 1.33
CA GLY A 102 7.65 2.16 2.78
C GLY A 102 8.53 3.16 3.53
N PHE A 103 9.79 3.35 3.10
CA PHE A 103 10.67 4.38 3.65
C PHE A 103 10.15 5.79 3.37
N VAL A 104 9.65 6.07 2.17
CA VAL A 104 9.04 7.37 1.81
C VAL A 104 7.78 7.63 2.64
N LEU A 105 6.93 6.62 2.81
CA LEU A 105 5.75 6.73 3.67
C LEU A 105 6.15 7.09 5.10
N HIS A 106 7.14 6.39 5.67
CA HIS A 106 7.56 6.58 7.05
C HIS A 106 8.28 7.91 7.32
N SER A 107 9.12 8.34 6.38
CA SER A 107 9.95 9.54 6.55
C SER A 107 9.25 10.84 6.15
N ALA A 108 8.39 10.81 5.12
CA ALA A 108 7.80 12.02 4.55
C ALA A 108 6.29 12.12 4.77
N VAL A 109 5.54 11.06 4.46
CA VAL A 109 4.07 11.11 4.46
C VAL A 109 3.49 11.10 5.87
N MET A 110 4.00 10.22 6.74
CA MET A 110 3.49 10.10 8.10
C MET A 110 3.70 11.37 8.95
N PRO A 111 4.89 12.00 8.97
CA PRO A 111 5.08 13.24 9.73
C PRO A 111 4.25 14.40 9.18
N ALA A 112 4.00 14.43 7.86
CA ALA A 112 3.12 15.42 7.25
C ALA A 112 1.66 15.22 7.67
N MET A 113 1.19 13.98 7.71
CA MET A 113 -0.17 13.62 8.14
C MET A 113 -0.39 13.88 9.63
N GLU A 114 0.60 13.63 10.49
CA GLU A 114 0.53 13.95 11.93
C GLU A 114 0.46 15.46 12.18
N LYS A 115 1.17 16.27 11.39
CA LYS A 115 1.13 17.74 11.49
C LYS A 115 -0.18 18.33 10.98
N ALA A 116 -0.74 17.76 9.91
CA ALA A 116 -1.95 18.25 9.28
C ALA A 116 -3.23 17.67 9.90
N GLY A 117 -3.15 16.57 10.66
CA GLY A 117 -4.31 15.87 11.23
C GLY A 117 -5.12 15.05 10.22
N SER A 118 -5.24 15.51 8.98
CA SER A 118 -6.02 14.87 7.91
C SER A 118 -5.37 15.07 6.54
N LEU A 119 -5.60 14.12 5.63
CA LEU A 119 -5.14 14.20 4.22
C LEU A 119 -5.75 15.40 3.49
N LEU A 120 -6.95 15.86 3.90
CA LEU A 120 -7.60 17.05 3.32
C LEU A 120 -6.90 18.36 3.72
N GLN A 121 -6.38 18.43 4.94
CA GLN A 121 -5.71 19.60 5.52
C GLN A 121 -4.24 19.74 5.11
N MET A 122 -3.67 18.70 4.48
CA MET A 122 -2.29 18.74 4.00
C MET A 122 -2.08 19.73 2.85
N ALA A 123 -0.89 20.35 2.81
CA ALA A 123 -0.46 21.16 1.67
C ALA A 123 -0.49 20.32 0.38
N PHE A 124 -0.86 20.95 -0.74
CA PHE A 124 -1.09 20.26 -2.01
C PHE A 124 0.04 19.28 -2.40
N ASN A 125 1.30 19.72 -2.33
CA ASN A 125 2.45 18.89 -2.68
C ASN A 125 2.60 17.65 -1.79
N GLN A 126 2.45 17.83 -0.47
CA GLN A 126 2.54 16.73 0.49
C GLN A 126 1.37 15.76 0.31
N ARG A 127 0.18 16.29 0.02
CA ARG A 127 -1.03 15.49 -0.26
C ARG A 127 -0.87 14.65 -1.53
N MET A 128 -0.36 15.23 -2.61
CA MET A 128 -0.08 14.49 -3.84
C MET A 128 0.95 13.38 -3.60
N LEU A 129 2.01 13.66 -2.83
CA LEU A 129 3.00 12.65 -2.45
C LEU A 129 2.38 11.52 -1.61
N ALA A 130 1.51 11.86 -0.65
CA ALA A 130 0.80 10.88 0.18
C ALA A 130 -0.10 9.97 -0.65
N ILE A 131 -0.88 10.55 -1.57
CA ILE A 131 -1.78 9.80 -2.47
C ILE A 131 -0.97 8.90 -3.40
N PHE A 132 0.13 9.41 -3.96
CA PHE A 132 1.01 8.63 -4.84
C PHE A 132 1.67 7.47 -4.09
N ALA A 133 2.29 7.74 -2.94
CA ALA A 133 2.95 6.70 -2.14
C ALA A 133 1.94 5.66 -1.63
N GLY A 134 0.72 6.07 -1.27
CA GLY A 134 -0.38 5.18 -0.92
C GLY A 134 -0.79 4.28 -2.10
N ALA A 135 -1.01 4.85 -3.28
CA ALA A 135 -1.35 4.08 -4.48
C ALA A 135 -0.26 3.08 -4.87
N VAL A 136 1.01 3.49 -4.84
CA VAL A 136 2.15 2.59 -5.07
C VAL A 136 2.15 1.44 -4.07
N SER A 137 1.93 1.72 -2.79
CA SER A 137 1.88 0.71 -1.73
C SER A 137 0.77 -0.31 -1.99
N ALA A 138 -0.47 0.15 -2.12
CA ALA A 138 -1.64 -0.71 -2.32
C ALA A 138 -1.45 -1.61 -3.56
N VAL A 139 -1.10 -1.03 -4.70
CA VAL A 139 -0.87 -1.78 -5.94
C VAL A 139 0.27 -2.78 -5.78
N SER A 140 1.39 -2.40 -5.16
CA SER A 140 2.54 -3.29 -4.93
C SER A 140 2.17 -4.52 -4.11
N TRP A 141 1.40 -4.35 -3.03
CA TRP A 141 0.98 -5.44 -2.16
C TRP A 141 0.12 -6.47 -2.91
N PHE A 142 -0.93 -6.01 -3.60
CA PHE A 142 -1.81 -6.89 -4.37
C PHE A 142 -1.10 -7.52 -5.56
N TYR A 143 -0.25 -6.76 -6.26
CA TYR A 143 0.48 -7.28 -7.42
C TYR A 143 1.51 -8.33 -7.01
N ALA A 144 2.25 -8.12 -5.91
CA ALA A 144 3.19 -9.10 -5.37
C ALA A 144 2.47 -10.39 -4.92
N ALA A 145 1.27 -10.27 -4.34
CA ALA A 145 0.43 -11.42 -3.97
C ALA A 145 -0.05 -12.20 -5.19
N MET A 146 -0.54 -11.49 -6.22
CA MET A 146 -0.94 -12.08 -7.51
C MET A 146 0.22 -12.85 -8.15
N LEU A 147 1.42 -12.25 -8.21
CA LEU A 147 2.62 -12.94 -8.67
C LEU A 147 2.91 -14.17 -7.80
N GLY A 148 2.73 -14.10 -6.48
CA GLY A 148 2.89 -15.24 -5.58
C GLY A 148 2.06 -16.46 -5.99
N VAL A 149 0.76 -16.27 -6.25
CA VAL A 149 -0.20 -17.35 -6.55
C VAL A 149 -0.11 -17.82 -8.02
N GLY A 150 0.29 -16.93 -8.92
CA GLY A 150 0.28 -17.16 -10.37
C GLY A 150 1.29 -18.18 -10.90
N ARG A 151 1.10 -19.48 -10.66
CA ARG A 151 1.99 -20.55 -11.20
C ARG A 151 2.15 -20.51 -12.74
N PRO A 152 1.10 -20.29 -13.55
CA PRO A 152 1.22 -20.23 -15.01
C PRO A 152 2.03 -19.04 -15.56
N LEU A 153 2.25 -18.01 -14.75
CA LEU A 153 2.96 -16.79 -15.16
C LEU A 153 4.49 -16.95 -15.18
N ALA A 154 5.03 -18.03 -14.61
CA ALA A 154 6.46 -18.23 -14.43
C ALA A 154 7.27 -18.31 -15.74
N TRP A 155 6.65 -18.74 -16.84
CA TRP A 155 7.32 -18.97 -18.12
C TRP A 155 6.52 -18.53 -19.34
N LYS A 156 5.30 -17.99 -19.13
CA LYS A 156 4.41 -17.58 -20.22
C LYS A 156 4.62 -16.13 -20.67
N TYR A 157 5.18 -15.29 -19.79
CA TYR A 157 5.35 -13.86 -20.03
C TYR A 157 6.77 -13.41 -19.74
N SER A 158 7.25 -12.42 -20.49
CA SER A 158 8.55 -11.79 -20.22
C SER A 158 8.47 -10.88 -18.99
N ILE A 159 9.62 -10.57 -18.40
CA ILE A 159 9.69 -9.63 -17.26
C ILE A 159 9.07 -8.27 -17.60
N VAL A 160 9.26 -7.79 -18.84
CA VAL A 160 8.72 -6.53 -19.32
C VAL A 160 7.20 -6.58 -19.39
N GLN A 161 6.62 -7.69 -19.89
CA GLN A 161 5.16 -7.83 -19.96
C GLN A 161 4.52 -7.89 -18.57
N LEU A 162 5.16 -8.57 -17.62
CA LEU A 162 4.71 -8.58 -16.22
C LEU A 162 4.79 -7.15 -15.66
N LEU A 163 5.96 -6.51 -15.73
CA LEU A 163 6.14 -5.17 -15.18
C LEU A 163 5.36 -4.07 -15.91
N ALA A 164 4.92 -4.25 -17.16
CA ALA A 164 4.19 -3.23 -17.91
C ALA A 164 2.80 -2.93 -17.31
N ALA A 165 2.13 -3.93 -16.74
CA ALA A 165 0.82 -3.73 -16.10
C ALA A 165 0.93 -2.94 -14.78
N TYR A 166 2.07 -3.04 -14.10
CA TYR A 166 2.29 -2.43 -12.79
C TYR A 166 2.19 -0.89 -12.77
N PRO A 167 2.89 -0.12 -13.62
CA PRO A 167 2.74 1.35 -13.64
C PRO A 167 1.34 1.79 -14.08
N ALA A 168 0.69 1.05 -14.99
CA ALA A 168 -0.68 1.36 -15.39
C ALA A 168 -1.67 1.25 -14.22
N LEU A 169 -1.51 0.23 -13.37
CA LEU A 169 -2.31 0.06 -12.16
C LEU A 169 -2.03 1.17 -11.13
N ILE A 170 -0.76 1.57 -10.97
CA ILE A 170 -0.40 2.72 -10.10
C ILE A 170 -1.07 4.01 -10.58
N VAL A 171 -0.98 4.31 -11.88
CA VAL A 171 -1.59 5.52 -12.46
C VAL A 171 -3.10 5.51 -12.24
N THR A 172 -3.75 4.36 -12.47
CA THR A 172 -5.19 4.21 -12.26
C THR A 172 -5.56 4.44 -10.79
N GLY A 173 -4.84 3.80 -9.85
CA GLY A 173 -5.07 3.97 -8.42
C GLY A 173 -4.83 5.41 -7.93
N PHE A 174 -3.80 6.06 -8.46
CA PHE A 174 -3.48 7.45 -8.17
C PHE A 174 -4.59 8.40 -8.64
N ILE A 175 -5.04 8.27 -9.90
CA ILE A 175 -6.12 9.09 -10.46
C ILE A 175 -7.41 8.89 -9.67
N ALA A 176 -7.75 7.65 -9.31
CA ALA A 176 -8.92 7.35 -8.50
C ALA A 176 -8.89 8.08 -7.15
N MET A 177 -7.76 8.01 -6.44
CA MET A 177 -7.60 8.68 -5.14
C MET A 177 -7.55 10.21 -5.24
N VAL A 178 -6.94 10.76 -6.29
CA VAL A 178 -6.97 12.21 -6.56
C VAL A 178 -8.40 12.67 -6.78
N THR A 179 -9.17 11.96 -7.61
CA THR A 179 -10.57 12.26 -7.91
C THR A 179 -11.42 12.21 -6.63
N LEU A 180 -11.23 11.18 -5.80
CA LEU A 180 -11.91 11.03 -4.52
C LEU A 180 -11.58 12.19 -3.56
N THR A 181 -10.32 12.61 -3.52
CA THR A 181 -9.87 13.72 -2.66
C THR A 181 -10.47 15.06 -3.13
N VAL A 182 -10.50 15.32 -4.44
CA VAL A 182 -11.12 16.54 -5.01
C VAL A 182 -12.62 16.56 -4.73
N TRP A 183 -13.31 15.43 -4.93
CA TRP A 183 -14.73 15.30 -4.65
C TRP A 183 -15.05 15.51 -3.16
N SER A 184 -14.26 14.90 -2.27
CA SER A 184 -14.36 15.09 -0.82
C SER A 184 -14.21 16.55 -0.42
N LYS A 185 -13.19 17.25 -0.95
CA LYS A 185 -12.98 18.67 -0.66
C LYS A 185 -14.15 19.54 -1.11
N TYR A 186 -14.66 19.32 -2.32
CA TYR A 186 -15.80 20.06 -2.84
C TYR A 186 -17.06 19.86 -1.97
N ARG A 187 -17.29 18.64 -1.47
CA ARG A 187 -18.39 18.35 -0.55
C ARG A 187 -18.24 19.09 0.79
N SER A 188 -17.04 19.11 1.37
CA SER A 188 -16.79 19.81 2.62
C SER A 188 -16.99 21.33 2.50
N ASP A 189 -16.57 21.93 1.38
CA ASP A 189 -16.76 23.35 1.11
C ASP A 189 -18.25 23.70 0.94
N LEU A 190 -19.03 22.83 0.30
CA LEU A 190 -20.49 22.97 0.18
C LEU A 190 -21.20 22.94 1.54
N ASP A 191 -20.90 21.95 2.38
CA ASP A 191 -21.52 21.82 3.71
C ASP A 191 -21.23 23.07 4.58
N PHE A 192 -20.01 23.62 4.52
CA PHE A 192 -19.65 24.85 5.22
C PHE A 192 -20.41 26.07 4.71
N SER A 193 -20.55 26.21 3.38
CA SER A 193 -21.28 27.34 2.78
C SER A 193 -22.76 27.36 3.19
N GLN A 194 -23.41 26.19 3.23
CA GLN A 194 -24.81 26.07 3.67
C GLN A 194 -24.97 26.40 5.15
N PHE A 195 -24.02 25.95 5.99
CA PHE A 195 -24.03 26.28 7.41
C PHE A 195 -23.88 27.79 7.66
N ALA A 196 -22.92 28.44 6.98
CA ALA A 196 -22.70 29.87 7.08
C ALA A 196 -23.93 30.69 6.65
N GLU A 197 -24.59 30.27 5.56
CA GLU A 197 -25.81 30.92 5.09
C GLU A 197 -26.99 30.75 6.07
N ALA A 198 -27.16 29.53 6.62
CA ALA A 198 -28.20 29.26 7.63
C ALA A 198 -28.01 30.12 8.89
N HIS A 199 -26.77 30.22 9.40
CA HIS A 199 -26.47 31.02 10.58
C HIS A 199 -26.62 32.54 10.35
N SER A 200 -26.32 33.03 9.14
CA SER A 200 -26.58 34.42 8.78
C SER A 200 -28.07 34.77 8.73
N ARG A 201 -28.94 33.81 8.40
CA ARG A 201 -30.40 34.02 8.36
C ARG A 201 -31.03 34.04 9.74
N THR A 202 -30.47 33.34 10.73
CA THR A 202 -30.98 33.31 12.12
C THR A 202 -30.59 34.53 12.95
N MET A 203 -29.61 35.31 12.50
CA MET A 203 -29.12 36.52 13.18
C MET A 203 -29.78 37.83 12.68
N LYS A 204 -30.66 37.75 11.68
CA LYS A 204 -31.47 38.86 11.17
C LYS A 204 -32.90 38.73 11.65
#